data_AF-A0A8C9NLV3-F1
#
_entry.id   AF-A0A8C9NLV3-F1
#
_cell.length_a   1.000
_cell.length_b   1.000
_cell.length_c   1.000
_cell.angle_alpha   90.00
_cell.angle_beta   90.00
_cell.angle_gamma   90.00
#
_symmetry.space_group_name_H-M   'P 1'
#
loop_
_entity.id
_entity.type
_entity.pdbx_description
1 polymer ?
#
loop_
_entity_poly.entity_id
_entity_poly.type
_entity_poly.pdbx_seq_one_letter_code
_entity_poly.pdbx_strand_id
1 'polypeptide(L)'
;MGLLWALQPQKPFWRLVKRDVQSPFLLQLEVFEGHGERPGRLLAQAQHERAFLRDGVRRVPVREGRIRATLFLPPGEDTFPGIIDIHGLGGGLFEPRASLLANHGFATLALAYYQFEDLPQEPKELHLEYFEEAVNYMLQHKQVKGPGVGLLGFSKGAEVSLAMAAFLKNILAVASLNAPVAATCIPFSYKDKIIPTVTLHEHKAKATNSKFLDYSDVIDDPFQAPGNQSRIPLEKGSGPFPGIIDLYGAGGGLPEYRACLLANHGFAVLALAFYSYEDLPKAMKEFHLEYFEEAVNYMLHHTQVKGPGIGLLGHSKGGDLCVSMASFLKGITATALINGSVANVGAVLRYKDITIPPLGINPKRIKVGKSGIADIIDVLNSPLEGPDQQSFIPLEKAECCFLFIVGQDDHNWKSEFFAVEGSKRLQAHGKEKPEIVCYPGAGHYIEPPFFPMCAASMHLLFGKPVMWGGEPKAHCEAQIDAWQQIQAFFHKHLTGKPSGTCSKL
;
A
#
# COMPACT_ATOMS: atom_id res chain seq x y z
N MET A 1 -22.85 -8.80 -7.96
CA MET A 1 -22.31 -7.73 -7.09
C MET A 1 -22.97 -6.35 -7.30
N GLY A 2 -24.15 -6.27 -7.96
CA GLY A 2 -24.82 -4.99 -8.30
C GLY A 2 -25.05 -4.05 -7.12
N LEU A 3 -25.56 -4.60 -6.00
CA LEU A 3 -25.85 -3.84 -4.78
C LEU A 3 -24.62 -3.18 -4.12
N LEU A 4 -23.40 -3.51 -4.57
CA LEU A 4 -22.15 -2.99 -4.01
C LEU A 4 -21.51 -1.96 -4.91
N TRP A 5 -21.24 -2.32 -6.17
CA TRP A 5 -20.58 -1.38 -7.07
C TRP A 5 -21.48 -0.19 -7.45
N ALA A 6 -22.81 -0.36 -7.34
CA ALA A 6 -23.77 0.70 -7.64
C ALA A 6 -24.09 1.60 -6.44
N LEU A 7 -23.39 1.45 -5.30
CA LEU A 7 -23.59 2.31 -4.14
C LEU A 7 -23.32 3.78 -4.51
N GLN A 8 -24.23 4.65 -4.09
CA GLN A 8 -24.11 6.09 -4.27
C GLN A 8 -24.05 6.80 -2.91
N PRO A 9 -23.26 7.87 -2.79
CA PRO A 9 -23.22 8.63 -1.55
C PRO A 9 -24.54 9.40 -1.38
N GLN A 10 -25.10 9.39 -0.17
CA GLN A 10 -26.27 10.22 0.14
C GLN A 10 -25.95 11.72 0.02
N LYS A 11 -24.72 12.10 0.42
CA LYS A 11 -24.22 13.45 0.25
C LYS A 11 -23.51 13.55 -1.11
N PRO A 12 -23.95 14.44 -2.02
CA PRO A 12 -23.26 14.63 -3.29
C PRO A 12 -21.78 14.96 -3.11
N PHE A 13 -20.96 14.58 -4.08
CA PHE A 13 -19.52 14.87 -4.14
C PHE A 13 -18.65 14.17 -3.08
N TRP A 14 -19.21 13.19 -2.36
CA TRP A 14 -18.45 12.35 -1.43
C TRP A 14 -17.91 11.12 -2.13
N ARG A 15 -16.61 10.89 -1.96
CA ARG A 15 -15.93 9.67 -2.42
C ARG A 15 -15.83 8.70 -1.24
N LEU A 16 -16.12 7.43 -1.49
CA LEU A 16 -15.85 6.39 -0.50
C LEU A 16 -14.33 6.24 -0.36
N VAL A 17 -13.80 6.56 0.82
CA VAL A 17 -12.40 6.37 1.17
C VAL A 17 -12.32 5.53 2.43
N LYS A 18 -11.77 4.32 2.32
CA LYS A 18 -11.47 3.48 3.49
C LYS A 18 -10.10 3.85 4.02
N ARG A 19 -10.06 4.41 5.24
CA ARG A 19 -8.81 4.81 5.92
C ARG A 19 -8.41 3.83 7.02
N ASP A 20 -9.37 3.37 7.81
CA ASP A 20 -9.16 2.36 8.85
C ASP A 20 -9.73 1.01 8.39
N VAL A 21 -8.87 0.01 8.20
CA VAL A 21 -9.26 -1.35 7.76
C VAL A 21 -9.74 -2.25 8.90
N GLN A 22 -9.63 -1.82 10.16
CA GLN A 22 -10.01 -2.62 11.34
C GLN A 22 -11.53 -2.69 11.54
N SER A 23 -12.27 -1.75 10.96
CA SER A 23 -13.73 -1.71 11.00
C SER A 23 -14.36 -2.31 9.72
N PRO A 24 -15.44 -3.12 9.80
CA PRO A 24 -16.16 -3.56 8.62
C PRO A 24 -16.87 -2.39 7.92
N PHE A 25 -17.18 -2.54 6.64
CA PHE A 25 -18.28 -1.78 6.06
C PHE A 25 -19.59 -2.49 6.40
N LEU A 26 -20.49 -1.83 7.12
CA LEU A 26 -21.81 -2.37 7.42
C LEU A 26 -22.75 -2.06 6.26
N LEU A 27 -23.18 -3.08 5.52
CA LEU A 27 -24.22 -2.94 4.50
C LEU A 27 -25.56 -3.37 5.06
N GLN A 28 -26.45 -2.41 5.23
CA GLN A 28 -27.86 -2.71 5.45
C GLN A 28 -28.47 -3.21 4.14
N LEU A 29 -28.97 -4.44 4.13
CA LEU A 29 -29.74 -5.03 3.05
C LEU A 29 -31.20 -5.08 3.48
N GLU A 30 -32.09 -4.48 2.69
CA GLU A 30 -33.51 -4.38 3.00
C GLU A 30 -34.33 -4.92 1.82
N VAL A 31 -35.39 -5.67 2.12
CA VAL A 31 -36.33 -6.23 1.15
C VAL A 31 -37.68 -5.55 1.36
N PHE A 32 -38.19 -4.90 0.32
CA PHE A 32 -39.46 -4.18 0.35
C PHE A 32 -40.50 -4.85 -0.55
N GLU A 33 -41.78 -4.69 -0.18
CA GLU A 33 -42.93 -5.18 -0.95
C GLU A 33 -43.20 -4.30 -2.18
N GLY A 34 -43.35 -4.92 -3.35
CA GLY A 34 -43.73 -4.26 -4.61
C GLY A 34 -42.59 -3.53 -5.32
N HIS A 35 -42.92 -2.91 -6.46
CA HIS A 35 -41.99 -2.09 -7.26
C HIS A 35 -42.61 -0.69 -7.43
N GLY A 36 -42.07 0.30 -6.73
CA GLY A 36 -42.52 1.69 -6.78
C GLY A 36 -41.40 2.67 -6.42
N GLU A 37 -41.60 3.96 -6.69
CA GLU A 37 -40.58 4.99 -6.41
C GLU A 37 -40.24 5.13 -4.92
N ARG A 38 -41.20 4.81 -4.05
CA ARG A 38 -41.00 4.75 -2.61
C ARG A 38 -40.94 3.29 -2.18
N PRO A 39 -40.06 2.94 -1.22
CA PRO A 39 -40.07 1.62 -0.63
C PRO A 39 -41.47 1.32 -0.09
N GLY A 40 -42.00 0.15 -0.45
CA GLY A 40 -43.24 -0.36 0.13
C GLY A 40 -43.05 -0.81 1.58
N ARG A 41 -43.87 -1.73 2.06
CA ARG A 41 -43.69 -2.32 3.39
C ARG A 41 -42.36 -3.08 3.44
N LEU A 42 -41.54 -2.82 4.47
CA LEU A 42 -40.33 -3.61 4.75
C LEU A 42 -40.74 -5.04 5.10
N LEU A 43 -40.30 -6.01 4.29
CA LEU A 43 -40.58 -7.43 4.46
C LEU A 43 -39.49 -8.13 5.27
N ALA A 44 -38.23 -7.74 5.05
CA ALA A 44 -37.08 -8.28 5.77
C ALA A 44 -35.91 -7.29 5.73
N GLN A 45 -35.03 -7.37 6.72
CA GLN A 45 -33.76 -6.64 6.75
C GLN A 45 -32.65 -7.55 7.27
N ALA A 46 -31.45 -7.34 6.77
CA ALA A 46 -30.24 -7.99 7.25
C ALA A 46 -29.08 -6.99 7.23
N GLN A 47 -28.16 -7.11 8.18
CA GLN A 47 -26.88 -6.44 8.08
C GLN A 47 -25.87 -7.42 7.50
N HIS A 48 -25.30 -7.05 6.36
CA HIS A 48 -24.16 -7.72 5.78
C HIS A 48 -22.92 -6.92 6.14
N GLU A 49 -22.20 -7.38 7.16
CA GLU A 49 -20.88 -6.84 7.42
C GLU A 49 -19.96 -7.28 6.28
N ARG A 50 -19.54 -6.33 5.45
CA ARG A 50 -18.32 -6.51 4.67
C ARG A 50 -17.16 -6.21 5.58
N ALA A 51 -17.02 -7.13 6.51
CA ALA A 51 -15.87 -7.24 7.33
C ALA A 51 -14.69 -7.59 6.43
N PHE A 52 -13.56 -6.99 6.76
CA PHE A 52 -12.29 -7.51 6.29
C PHE A 52 -12.00 -8.86 7.01
N LEU A 53 -12.87 -9.27 7.98
CA LEU A 53 -12.97 -10.53 8.76
C LEU A 53 -14.07 -11.51 8.27
N ARG A 54 -13.85 -12.85 8.21
CA ARG A 54 -14.69 -13.85 7.50
C ARG A 54 -15.37 -14.87 8.44
N ASP A 55 -16.59 -15.30 8.08
CA ASP A 55 -17.36 -16.35 8.76
C ASP A 55 -16.65 -17.72 8.80
N GLY A 56 -16.82 -18.41 9.93
CA GLY A 56 -16.28 -19.76 10.16
C GLY A 56 -14.82 -19.80 10.63
N VAL A 57 -14.16 -18.65 10.73
CA VAL A 57 -12.90 -18.54 11.44
C VAL A 57 -13.14 -18.84 12.92
N ARG A 58 -12.46 -19.84 13.46
CA ARG A 58 -12.54 -20.21 14.88
C ARG A 58 -11.52 -19.43 15.66
N ARG A 59 -11.99 -18.73 16.69
CA ARG A 59 -11.18 -18.06 17.70
C ARG A 59 -10.99 -18.96 18.92
N VAL A 60 -9.75 -19.29 19.25
CA VAL A 60 -9.39 -20.21 20.34
C VAL A 60 -8.40 -19.50 21.28
N PRO A 61 -8.82 -19.08 22.48
CA PRO A 61 -7.89 -18.59 23.49
C PRO A 61 -6.86 -19.66 23.86
N VAL A 62 -5.58 -19.27 23.93
CA VAL A 62 -4.47 -20.18 24.21
C VAL A 62 -3.85 -19.82 25.56
N ARG A 63 -3.86 -20.76 26.49
CA ARG A 63 -3.30 -20.66 27.85
C ARG A 63 -2.42 -21.87 28.15
N GLU A 64 -1.50 -22.17 27.23
CA GLU A 64 -0.62 -23.33 27.34
C GLU A 64 0.75 -22.92 27.87
N GLY A 65 1.15 -23.50 29.01
CA GLY A 65 2.34 -23.06 29.74
C GLY A 65 2.28 -21.55 30.04
N ARG A 66 3.34 -20.84 29.66
CA ARG A 66 3.45 -19.38 29.84
C ARG A 66 2.78 -18.58 28.73
N ILE A 67 2.43 -19.21 27.61
CA ILE A 67 1.86 -18.52 26.43
C ILE A 67 0.50 -17.94 26.79
N ARG A 68 0.34 -16.63 26.52
CA ARG A 68 -0.97 -15.96 26.52
C ARG A 68 -1.24 -15.41 25.13
N ALA A 69 -2.16 -16.06 24.44
CA ALA A 69 -2.45 -15.78 23.03
C ALA A 69 -3.89 -16.11 22.67
N THR A 70 -4.25 -15.82 21.42
CA THR A 70 -5.48 -16.31 20.79
C THR A 70 -5.13 -16.83 19.41
N LEU A 71 -5.46 -18.08 19.15
CA LEU A 71 -5.31 -18.75 17.87
C LEU A 71 -6.58 -18.57 17.04
N PHE A 72 -6.43 -18.11 15.81
CA PHE A 72 -7.49 -18.06 14.81
C PHE A 72 -7.23 -19.13 13.75
N LEU A 73 -8.23 -19.95 13.50
CA LEU A 73 -8.17 -21.03 12.52
C LEU A 73 -9.17 -20.75 11.41
N PRO A 74 -8.77 -20.83 10.14
CA PRO A 74 -9.71 -20.80 9.02
C PRO A 74 -10.77 -21.90 9.15
N PRO A 75 -11.93 -21.75 8.49
CA PRO A 75 -12.97 -22.77 8.50
C PRO A 75 -12.47 -24.08 7.89
N GLY A 76 -12.88 -25.21 8.50
CA GLY A 76 -12.52 -26.56 8.06
C GLY A 76 -11.56 -27.30 9.01
N GLU A 77 -11.28 -28.56 8.66
CA GLU A 77 -10.37 -29.46 9.41
C GLU A 77 -9.00 -29.60 8.73
N ASP A 78 -8.77 -28.90 7.61
CA ASP A 78 -7.48 -28.90 6.90
C ASP A 78 -6.36 -28.26 7.73
N THR A 79 -5.13 -28.44 7.25
CA THR A 79 -3.94 -27.74 7.75
C THR A 79 -3.69 -26.45 6.99
N PHE A 80 -3.34 -25.39 7.72
CA PHE A 80 -3.15 -24.04 7.19
C PHE A 80 -1.72 -23.55 7.48
N PRO A 81 -1.09 -22.75 6.61
CA PRO A 81 0.18 -22.12 6.95
C PRO A 81 0.05 -21.27 8.22
N GLY A 82 0.98 -21.43 9.16
CA GLY A 82 0.94 -20.77 10.47
C GLY A 82 1.55 -19.38 10.44
N ILE A 83 0.94 -18.40 11.12
CA ILE A 83 1.51 -17.06 11.36
C ILE A 83 1.42 -16.73 12.84
N ILE A 84 2.48 -16.16 13.44
CA ILE A 84 2.42 -15.53 14.76
C ILE A 84 2.37 -14.02 14.57
N ASP A 85 1.34 -13.39 15.12
CA ASP A 85 1.10 -11.96 15.05
C ASP A 85 1.47 -11.28 16.37
N ILE A 86 2.36 -10.28 16.32
CA ILE A 86 2.91 -9.61 17.51
C ILE A 86 2.74 -8.09 17.37
N HIS A 87 2.13 -7.47 18.38
CA HIS A 87 1.83 -6.04 18.37
C HIS A 87 2.90 -5.17 19.08
N GLY A 88 2.79 -3.84 18.95
CA GLY A 88 3.74 -2.88 19.52
C GLY A 88 3.65 -2.70 21.04
N LEU A 89 4.24 -1.61 21.57
CA LEU A 89 4.27 -1.26 23.00
C LEU A 89 2.92 -0.81 23.60
N GLY A 90 1.81 -1.40 23.16
CA GLY A 90 0.48 -1.13 23.76
C GLY A 90 0.16 -2.00 24.97
N GLY A 91 0.89 -3.10 25.19
CA GLY A 91 0.51 -4.13 26.16
C GLY A 91 -0.72 -4.90 25.71
N GLY A 92 -1.17 -5.85 26.52
CA GLY A 92 -2.40 -6.59 26.23
C GLY A 92 -2.26 -7.61 25.09
N LEU A 93 -3.41 -8.08 24.61
CA LEU A 93 -3.52 -9.02 23.49
C LEU A 93 -4.28 -8.36 22.34
N PHE A 94 -3.61 -8.19 21.20
CA PHE A 94 -4.18 -7.56 20.00
C PHE A 94 -4.51 -8.60 18.94
N GLU A 95 -5.80 -8.81 18.70
CA GLU A 95 -6.31 -9.88 17.84
C GLU A 95 -6.78 -9.49 16.42
N PRO A 96 -7.13 -8.22 16.11
CA PRO A 96 -7.69 -7.87 14.80
C PRO A 96 -6.82 -8.29 13.61
N ARG A 97 -5.49 -8.13 13.68
CA ARG A 97 -4.61 -8.44 12.53
C ARG A 97 -4.44 -9.95 12.34
N ALA A 98 -4.24 -10.72 13.41
CA ALA A 98 -4.23 -12.18 13.35
C ALA A 98 -5.54 -12.73 12.77
N SER A 99 -6.68 -12.28 13.29
CA SER A 99 -7.99 -12.74 12.83
C SER A 99 -8.23 -12.38 11.35
N LEU A 100 -7.73 -11.23 10.87
CA LEU A 100 -7.80 -10.83 9.46
C LEU A 100 -7.05 -11.80 8.55
N LEU A 101 -5.86 -12.21 8.95
CA LEU A 101 -5.07 -13.19 8.21
C LEU A 101 -5.74 -14.57 8.14
N ALA A 102 -6.47 -14.97 9.20
CA ALA A 102 -7.14 -16.27 9.21
C ALA A 102 -8.23 -16.42 8.14
N ASN A 103 -8.78 -15.31 7.66
CA ASN A 103 -9.76 -15.33 6.55
C ASN A 103 -9.17 -15.75 5.22
N HIS A 104 -7.85 -15.58 5.10
CA HIS A 104 -7.08 -15.85 3.90
C HIS A 104 -6.37 -17.20 3.95
N GLY A 105 -6.83 -18.09 4.84
CA GLY A 105 -6.35 -19.48 4.88
C GLY A 105 -5.08 -19.69 5.70
N PHE A 106 -4.77 -18.78 6.63
CA PHE A 106 -3.66 -18.93 7.58
C PHE A 106 -4.16 -19.30 8.97
N ALA A 107 -3.49 -20.23 9.66
CA ALA A 107 -3.69 -20.39 11.10
C ALA A 107 -2.86 -19.32 11.81
N THR A 108 -3.49 -18.41 12.55
CA THR A 108 -2.79 -17.22 13.07
C THR A 108 -2.88 -17.10 14.59
N LEU A 109 -1.75 -16.90 15.25
CA LEU A 109 -1.66 -16.73 16.69
C LEU A 109 -1.40 -15.27 17.04
N ALA A 110 -2.41 -14.56 17.51
CA ALA A 110 -2.21 -13.28 18.18
C ALA A 110 -1.49 -13.54 19.51
N LEU A 111 -0.27 -13.02 19.68
CA LEU A 111 0.57 -13.31 20.84
C LEU A 111 0.77 -12.07 21.70
N ALA A 112 0.31 -12.13 22.96
CA ALA A 112 0.66 -11.13 23.97
C ALA A 112 2.04 -11.46 24.55
N TYR A 113 2.76 -10.45 25.05
CA TYR A 113 4.07 -10.65 25.68
C TYR A 113 4.29 -9.81 26.95
N TYR A 114 3.39 -8.86 27.27
CA TYR A 114 3.38 -8.12 28.53
C TYR A 114 2.01 -7.42 28.74
N GLN A 115 1.72 -7.00 29.98
CA GLN A 115 0.46 -6.34 30.39
C GLN A 115 -0.81 -7.09 29.97
N PHE A 116 -0.78 -8.41 30.04
CA PHE A 116 -1.93 -9.24 29.72
C PHE A 116 -2.00 -10.44 30.65
N GLU A 117 -3.06 -10.51 31.45
CA GLU A 117 -3.27 -11.55 32.46
C GLU A 117 -2.06 -11.68 33.42
N ASP A 118 -1.46 -12.86 33.52
CA ASP A 118 -0.32 -13.18 34.37
C ASP A 118 1.04 -12.89 33.73
N LEU A 119 1.07 -12.27 32.54
CA LEU A 119 2.31 -11.78 31.94
C LEU A 119 2.88 -10.57 32.71
N PRO A 120 4.20 -10.30 32.60
CA PRO A 120 4.83 -9.16 33.25
C PRO A 120 4.13 -7.84 32.92
N GLN A 121 3.92 -6.98 33.93
CA GLN A 121 3.29 -5.67 33.72
C GLN A 121 4.30 -4.62 33.23
N GLU A 122 5.56 -4.74 33.64
CA GLU A 122 6.65 -3.84 33.26
C GLU A 122 7.92 -4.67 32.98
N PRO A 123 8.03 -5.24 31.76
CA PRO A 123 9.18 -6.07 31.41
C PRO A 123 10.45 -5.20 31.30
N LYS A 124 11.47 -5.55 32.08
CA LYS A 124 12.82 -4.94 31.95
C LYS A 124 13.61 -5.51 30.78
N GLU A 125 13.19 -6.68 30.30
CA GLU A 125 13.85 -7.45 29.26
C GLU A 125 12.83 -8.39 28.60
N LEU A 126 12.99 -8.62 27.29
CA LEU A 126 12.18 -9.58 26.54
C LEU A 126 13.01 -10.82 26.23
N HIS A 127 12.65 -11.94 26.87
CA HIS A 127 13.30 -13.24 26.68
C HIS A 127 12.75 -13.96 25.44
N LEU A 128 13.60 -14.23 24.44
CA LEU A 128 13.18 -14.87 23.19
C LEU A 128 12.68 -16.32 23.37
N GLU A 129 13.02 -16.98 24.48
CA GLU A 129 12.51 -18.30 24.86
C GLU A 129 10.98 -18.31 24.98
N TYR A 130 10.36 -17.22 25.45
CA TYR A 130 8.90 -17.09 25.49
C TYR A 130 8.28 -17.20 24.10
N PHE A 131 8.92 -16.57 23.11
CA PHE A 131 8.46 -16.57 21.74
C PHE A 131 8.79 -17.88 21.02
N GLU A 132 9.88 -18.56 21.43
CA GLU A 132 10.21 -19.92 20.99
C GLU A 132 9.15 -20.93 21.44
N GLU A 133 8.63 -20.82 22.66
CA GLU A 133 7.48 -21.60 23.14
C GLU A 133 6.26 -21.41 22.22
N ALA A 134 5.95 -20.17 21.82
CA ALA A 134 4.83 -19.87 20.92
C ALA A 134 5.01 -20.46 19.50
N VAL A 135 6.23 -20.44 18.96
CA VAL A 135 6.59 -21.11 17.70
C VAL A 135 6.35 -22.61 17.81
N ASN A 136 6.81 -23.24 18.89
CA ASN A 136 6.64 -24.68 19.12
C ASN A 136 5.16 -25.06 19.28
N TYR A 137 4.38 -24.27 20.03
CA TYR A 137 2.94 -24.45 20.16
C TYR A 137 2.25 -24.46 18.78
N MET A 138 2.56 -23.47 17.93
CA MET A 138 2.00 -23.41 16.58
C MET A 138 2.37 -24.63 15.74
N LEU A 139 3.63 -25.07 15.77
CA LEU A 139 4.09 -26.21 14.97
C LEU A 139 3.54 -27.56 15.43
N GLN A 140 3.14 -27.68 16.70
CA GLN A 140 2.51 -28.88 17.23
C GLN A 140 0.99 -28.91 16.98
N HIS A 141 0.39 -27.78 16.65
CA HIS A 141 -1.05 -27.70 16.45
C HIS A 141 -1.46 -28.45 15.16
N LYS A 142 -2.38 -29.41 15.28
CA LYS A 142 -2.81 -30.33 14.20
C LYS A 142 -3.29 -29.66 12.90
N GLN A 143 -3.70 -28.40 12.95
CA GLN A 143 -4.17 -27.62 11.80
C GLN A 143 -3.17 -26.56 11.31
N VAL A 144 -1.92 -26.61 11.78
CA VAL A 144 -0.83 -25.81 11.24
C VAL A 144 0.02 -26.70 10.34
N LYS A 145 0.24 -26.27 9.10
CA LYS A 145 0.84 -27.10 8.03
C LYS A 145 2.33 -27.40 8.24
N GLY A 146 3.06 -26.51 8.91
CA GLY A 146 4.53 -26.57 8.99
C GLY A 146 5.21 -26.41 7.62
N PRO A 147 6.55 -26.63 7.53
CA PRO A 147 7.48 -27.05 8.58
C PRO A 147 7.92 -25.92 9.54
N GLY A 148 7.49 -24.70 9.28
CA GLY A 148 7.77 -23.51 10.09
C GLY A 148 6.57 -22.55 10.08
N VAL A 149 6.71 -21.40 10.74
CA VAL A 149 5.68 -20.35 10.81
C VAL A 149 6.17 -19.04 10.18
N GLY A 150 5.24 -18.24 9.69
CA GLY A 150 5.48 -16.83 9.40
C GLY A 150 5.37 -15.97 10.66
N LEU A 151 6.02 -14.82 10.69
CA LEU A 151 5.87 -13.80 11.72
C LEU A 151 5.30 -12.52 11.09
N LEU A 152 4.33 -11.92 11.75
CA LEU A 152 3.82 -10.60 11.40
C LEU A 152 3.94 -9.70 12.63
N GLY A 153 4.81 -8.71 12.54
CA GLY A 153 5.05 -7.79 13.65
C GLY A 153 4.74 -6.35 13.28
N PHE A 154 4.33 -5.56 14.27
CA PHE A 154 4.18 -4.10 14.15
C PHE A 154 4.91 -3.36 15.26
N SER A 155 5.63 -2.30 14.91
CA SER A 155 6.39 -1.46 15.84
C SER A 155 7.33 -2.35 16.68
N LYS A 156 7.27 -2.31 18.01
CA LYS A 156 8.05 -3.22 18.86
C LYS A 156 7.80 -4.71 18.59
N GLY A 157 6.59 -5.10 18.18
CA GLY A 157 6.31 -6.47 17.76
C GLY A 157 7.01 -6.87 16.47
N ALA A 158 7.30 -5.90 15.59
CA ALA A 158 8.11 -6.11 14.41
C ALA A 158 9.59 -6.28 14.78
N GLU A 159 10.09 -5.47 15.73
CA GLU A 159 11.43 -5.63 16.31
C GLU A 159 11.60 -7.02 16.96
N VAL A 160 10.61 -7.47 17.76
CA VAL A 160 10.54 -8.84 18.30
C VAL A 160 10.56 -9.88 17.17
N SER A 161 9.77 -9.69 16.12
CA SER A 161 9.71 -10.63 14.99
C SER A 161 11.04 -10.76 14.25
N LEU A 162 11.75 -9.63 14.08
CA LEU A 162 13.10 -9.61 13.52
C LEU A 162 14.08 -10.35 14.45
N ALA A 163 14.00 -10.14 15.76
CA ALA A 163 14.82 -10.84 16.74
C ALA A 163 14.53 -12.35 16.76
N MET A 164 13.26 -12.75 16.72
CA MET A 164 12.85 -14.15 16.58
C MET A 164 13.46 -14.79 15.34
N ALA A 165 13.41 -14.13 14.18
CA ALA A 165 13.98 -14.67 12.95
C ALA A 165 15.50 -14.77 12.97
N ALA A 166 16.18 -13.90 13.73
CA ALA A 166 17.62 -13.93 13.90
C ALA A 166 18.10 -15.08 14.81
N PHE A 167 17.33 -15.44 15.84
CA PHE A 167 17.79 -16.36 16.89
C PHE A 167 17.05 -17.69 16.97
N LEU A 168 15.80 -17.75 16.51
CA LEU A 168 14.94 -18.93 16.61
C LEU A 168 14.92 -19.72 15.31
N LYS A 169 14.66 -21.03 15.42
CA LYS A 169 14.51 -21.92 14.25
C LYS A 169 13.07 -21.95 13.77
N ASN A 170 12.87 -22.50 12.57
CA ASN A 170 11.55 -22.76 11.97
C ASN A 170 10.70 -21.50 11.74
N ILE A 171 11.35 -20.35 11.58
CA ILE A 171 10.73 -19.12 11.05
C ILE A 171 10.92 -19.12 9.53
N LEU A 172 9.82 -19.17 8.78
CA LEU A 172 9.87 -19.21 7.32
C LEU A 172 9.91 -17.81 6.71
N ALA A 173 9.11 -16.89 7.22
CA ALA A 173 8.94 -15.54 6.68
C ALA A 173 8.72 -14.53 7.80
N VAL A 174 9.11 -13.27 7.59
CA VAL A 174 8.80 -12.15 8.50
C VAL A 174 8.25 -10.98 7.71
N ALA A 175 7.06 -10.52 8.10
CA ALA A 175 6.52 -9.24 7.71
C ALA A 175 6.71 -8.25 8.87
N SER A 176 7.54 -7.24 8.64
CA SER A 176 7.95 -6.24 9.64
C SER A 176 7.33 -4.88 9.30
N LEU A 177 6.40 -4.42 10.12
CA LEU A 177 5.68 -3.15 9.91
C LEU A 177 6.22 -2.07 10.86
N ASN A 178 6.78 -0.99 10.30
CA ASN A 178 7.29 0.19 11.04
C ASN A 178 8.26 -0.16 12.18
N ALA A 179 9.22 -1.04 11.91
CA ALA A 179 10.23 -1.47 12.88
C ALA A 179 11.58 -0.79 12.65
N PRO A 180 12.28 -0.38 13.71
CA PRO A 180 13.72 -0.20 13.64
C PRO A 180 14.41 -1.57 13.48
N VAL A 181 15.54 -1.61 12.78
CA VAL A 181 16.41 -2.81 12.68
C VAL A 181 17.35 -2.97 13.89
N ALA A 182 17.05 -2.25 14.97
CA ALA A 182 17.78 -2.24 16.22
C ALA A 182 16.82 -2.35 17.39
N ALA A 183 17.31 -2.88 18.51
CA ALA A 183 16.52 -2.99 19.71
C ALA A 183 16.19 -1.59 20.27
N THR A 184 14.92 -1.32 20.59
CA THR A 184 14.49 -0.03 21.14
C THR A 184 13.64 -0.22 22.40
N CYS A 185 13.68 0.73 23.33
CA CYS A 185 12.91 0.78 24.59
C CYS A 185 13.15 -0.36 25.61
N ILE A 186 13.10 -1.63 25.19
CA ILE A 186 13.27 -2.82 26.03
C ILE A 186 14.31 -3.75 25.37
N PRO A 187 15.39 -4.18 26.05
CA PRO A 187 16.39 -5.07 25.48
C PRO A 187 15.84 -6.49 25.25
N PHE A 188 16.53 -7.26 24.40
CA PHE A 188 16.26 -8.69 24.20
C PHE A 188 17.34 -9.55 24.86
N SER A 189 16.96 -10.72 25.36
CA SER A 189 17.91 -11.83 25.58
C SER A 189 17.48 -13.09 24.88
N TYR A 190 18.50 -13.89 24.55
CA TYR A 190 18.34 -15.29 24.19
C TYR A 190 19.56 -16.07 24.68
N LYS A 191 19.34 -17.00 25.61
CA LYS A 191 20.40 -17.74 26.31
C LYS A 191 21.41 -16.75 26.91
N ASP A 192 22.69 -16.90 26.60
CA ASP A 192 23.77 -16.06 27.13
C ASP A 192 23.97 -14.75 26.34
N LYS A 193 23.13 -14.45 25.33
CA LYS A 193 23.26 -13.26 24.48
C LYS A 193 22.22 -12.21 24.86
N ILE A 194 22.68 -10.96 24.95
CA ILE A 194 21.83 -9.78 25.20
C ILE A 194 21.99 -8.82 24.02
N ILE A 195 20.87 -8.30 23.50
CA ILE A 195 20.84 -7.18 22.56
C ILE A 195 20.38 -5.95 23.33
N PRO A 196 21.28 -5.01 23.66
CA PRO A 196 20.94 -3.79 24.37
C PRO A 196 20.13 -2.84 23.47
N THR A 197 19.30 -2.00 24.06
CA THR A 197 18.56 -0.98 23.32
C THR A 197 19.49 0.08 22.76
N VAL A 198 19.11 0.69 21.63
CA VAL A 198 19.70 1.95 21.18
C VAL A 198 19.49 3.02 22.26
N THR A 199 20.47 3.91 22.39
CA THR A 199 20.42 4.99 23.39
C THR A 199 19.29 5.97 23.08
N LEU A 200 18.48 6.25 24.09
CA LEU A 200 17.41 7.25 24.07
C LEU A 200 17.85 8.49 24.85
N HIS A 201 17.79 9.66 24.21
CA HIS A 201 18.16 10.95 24.77
C HIS A 201 16.91 11.77 25.07
N GLU A 202 16.21 11.48 26.17
CA GLU A 202 14.92 12.12 26.51
C GLU A 202 14.98 13.65 26.54
N HIS A 203 16.14 14.22 26.89
CA HIS A 203 16.38 15.67 26.89
C HIS A 203 16.34 16.32 25.49
N LYS A 204 16.41 15.52 24.42
CA LYS A 204 16.27 15.99 23.03
C LYS A 204 14.82 16.06 22.56
N ALA A 205 13.86 15.58 23.37
CA ALA A 205 12.44 15.69 23.04
C ALA A 205 12.01 17.17 23.06
N LYS A 206 11.42 17.65 21.97
CA LYS A 206 11.04 19.07 21.80
C LYS A 206 9.55 19.24 22.00
N ALA A 207 9.14 20.12 22.91
CA ALA A 207 7.73 20.51 23.02
C ALA A 207 7.36 21.38 21.81
N THR A 208 6.35 20.96 21.06
CA THR A 208 5.80 21.73 19.94
C THR A 208 4.70 22.68 20.40
N ASN A 209 4.44 23.73 19.62
CA ASN A 209 3.41 24.75 19.89
C ASN A 209 1.98 24.19 20.09
N SER A 210 1.76 22.91 19.76
CA SER A 210 0.49 22.19 19.83
C SER A 210 0.36 21.23 21.03
N LYS A 211 1.24 21.32 22.06
CA LYS A 211 1.30 20.41 23.23
C LYS A 211 1.72 18.97 22.91
N PHE A 212 2.23 18.70 21.72
CA PHE A 212 2.82 17.40 21.37
C PHE A 212 4.33 17.44 21.57
N LEU A 213 4.91 16.33 22.01
CA LEU A 213 6.36 16.16 22.11
C LEU A 213 6.88 15.55 20.80
N ASP A 214 7.84 16.22 20.18
CA ASP A 214 8.60 15.75 19.03
C ASP A 214 9.79 14.92 19.51
N TYR A 215 9.84 13.66 19.09
CA TYR A 215 10.87 12.69 19.45
C TYR A 215 11.86 12.39 18.31
N SER A 216 11.81 13.13 17.20
CA SER A 216 12.56 12.81 15.97
C SER A 216 14.08 12.74 16.18
N ASP A 217 14.63 13.52 17.12
CA ASP A 217 16.07 13.55 17.44
C ASP A 217 16.43 12.75 18.70
N VAL A 218 15.50 12.01 19.29
CA VAL A 218 15.68 11.37 20.62
C VAL A 218 16.45 10.05 20.52
N ILE A 219 16.43 9.37 19.38
CA ILE A 219 17.10 8.08 19.17
C ILE A 219 18.38 8.29 18.37
N ASP A 220 19.50 7.73 18.84
CA ASP A 220 20.75 7.72 18.07
C ASP A 220 20.62 6.86 16.80
N ASP A 221 21.33 7.22 15.72
CA ASP A 221 21.38 6.41 14.50
C ASP A 221 21.97 5.02 14.82
N PRO A 222 21.19 3.93 14.69
CA PRO A 222 21.64 2.59 15.04
C PRO A 222 22.76 2.06 14.14
N PHE A 223 23.04 2.71 12.99
CA PHE A 223 24.14 2.38 12.10
C PHE A 223 25.43 3.14 12.43
N GLN A 224 25.36 4.21 13.23
CA GLN A 224 26.51 5.00 13.67
C GLN A 224 26.87 4.72 15.14
N ALA A 225 26.02 4.01 15.88
CA ALA A 225 26.24 3.66 17.28
C ALA A 225 27.49 2.76 17.47
N PRO A 226 28.38 3.04 18.45
CA PRO A 226 29.60 2.27 18.67
C PRO A 226 29.33 0.77 18.85
N GLY A 227 29.99 -0.04 18.03
CA GLY A 227 29.98 -1.50 18.15
C GLY A 227 28.75 -2.22 17.58
N ASN A 228 27.78 -1.53 16.96
CA ASN A 228 26.59 -2.15 16.34
C ASN A 228 25.77 -3.06 17.29
N GLN A 229 25.94 -2.93 18.60
CA GLN A 229 25.50 -3.94 19.58
C GLN A 229 23.98 -4.06 19.69
N SER A 230 23.26 -2.96 19.40
CA SER A 230 21.79 -2.94 19.41
C SER A 230 21.16 -3.48 18.12
N ARG A 231 21.94 -3.80 17.08
CA ARG A 231 21.39 -4.27 15.79
C ARG A 231 20.93 -5.72 15.90
N ILE A 232 19.79 -6.00 15.28
CA ILE A 232 19.27 -7.37 15.20
C ILE A 232 19.99 -8.09 14.06
N PRO A 233 20.67 -9.23 14.32
CA PRO A 233 21.47 -9.92 13.32
C PRO A 233 20.58 -10.78 12.40
N LEU A 234 19.89 -10.15 11.46
CA LEU A 234 19.00 -10.82 10.51
C LEU A 234 19.78 -11.56 9.42
N GLU A 235 19.79 -12.88 9.47
CA GLU A 235 20.20 -13.75 8.35
C GLU A 235 18.97 -14.41 7.71
N LYS A 236 18.52 -13.86 6.57
CA LYS A 236 17.64 -14.45 5.50
C LYS A 236 16.37 -15.25 5.93
N GLY A 237 15.20 -14.59 5.93
CA GLY A 237 13.88 -15.24 5.79
C GLY A 237 13.45 -15.43 4.31
N SER A 238 12.32 -16.10 4.02
CA SER A 238 11.80 -16.45 2.68
C SER A 238 11.33 -15.28 1.80
N GLY A 239 12.06 -14.17 1.87
CA GLY A 239 12.30 -13.34 0.71
C GLY A 239 13.46 -13.91 -0.11
N PRO A 240 13.72 -13.32 -1.26
CA PRO A 240 13.23 -12.01 -1.64
C PRO A 240 12.00 -12.06 -2.58
N PHE A 241 11.09 -11.07 -2.48
CA PHE A 241 9.87 -10.89 -3.28
C PHE A 241 10.02 -9.74 -4.28
N PRO A 242 9.34 -9.75 -5.43
CA PRO A 242 9.38 -8.60 -6.33
C PRO A 242 8.89 -7.32 -5.64
N GLY A 243 9.71 -6.26 -5.69
CA GLY A 243 9.44 -4.99 -5.00
C GLY A 243 8.59 -4.03 -5.83
N ILE A 244 7.64 -3.31 -5.21
CA ILE A 244 6.81 -2.27 -5.84
C ILE A 244 6.81 -1.02 -4.96
N ILE A 245 6.97 0.17 -5.54
CA ILE A 245 6.61 1.44 -4.91
C ILE A 245 5.26 1.89 -5.46
N ASP A 246 4.33 2.16 -4.54
CA ASP A 246 2.96 2.55 -4.84
C ASP A 246 2.75 4.05 -4.56
N LEU A 247 2.43 4.81 -5.61
CA LEU A 247 2.22 6.26 -5.58
C LEU A 247 0.79 6.62 -5.97
N TYR A 248 0.09 7.29 -5.05
CA TYR A 248 -1.29 7.72 -5.25
C TYR A 248 -1.39 9.09 -5.95
N GLY A 249 -2.61 9.52 -6.30
CA GLY A 249 -2.85 10.79 -6.99
C GLY A 249 -2.71 12.04 -6.10
N ALA A 250 -3.16 13.19 -6.62
CA ALA A 250 -3.15 14.49 -5.95
C ALA A 250 -4.16 14.63 -4.77
N GLY A 251 -4.45 13.51 -4.09
CA GLY A 251 -5.25 13.44 -2.87
C GLY A 251 -4.46 13.78 -1.59
N GLY A 252 -3.15 13.56 -1.61
CA GLY A 252 -2.28 13.64 -0.43
C GLY A 252 -2.50 12.49 0.56
N GLY A 253 -1.70 12.48 1.63
CA GLY A 253 -1.78 11.43 2.65
C GLY A 253 -1.11 10.12 2.22
N LEU A 254 -1.43 9.04 2.94
CA LEU A 254 -0.90 7.70 2.69
C LEU A 254 -2.05 6.68 2.54
N PRO A 255 -2.59 6.49 1.32
CA PRO A 255 -3.60 5.45 1.08
C PRO A 255 -2.95 4.05 0.98
N GLU A 256 -3.18 3.19 1.97
CA GLU A 256 -2.46 1.91 2.08
C GLU A 256 -3.18 0.73 1.42
N TYR A 257 -4.50 0.82 1.19
CA TYR A 257 -5.33 -0.32 0.80
C TYR A 257 -4.86 -1.00 -0.51
N ARG A 258 -4.33 -0.25 -1.49
CA ARG A 258 -3.81 -0.81 -2.75
C ARG A 258 -2.52 -1.58 -2.53
N ALA A 259 -1.61 -1.02 -1.74
CA ALA A 259 -0.38 -1.68 -1.34
C ALA A 259 -0.66 -2.96 -0.53
N CYS A 260 -1.61 -2.93 0.41
CA CYS A 260 -2.03 -4.12 1.16
C CYS A 260 -2.56 -5.23 0.24
N LEU A 261 -3.40 -4.88 -0.75
CA LEU A 261 -3.93 -5.86 -1.69
C LEU A 261 -2.84 -6.46 -2.58
N LEU A 262 -1.85 -5.67 -3.02
CA LEU A 262 -0.71 -6.18 -3.78
C LEU A 262 0.21 -7.06 -2.92
N ALA A 263 0.46 -6.70 -1.66
CA ALA A 263 1.24 -7.53 -0.75
C ALA A 263 0.64 -8.93 -0.58
N ASN A 264 -0.71 -9.02 -0.52
CA ASN A 264 -1.43 -10.31 -0.51
C ASN A 264 -1.23 -11.16 -1.77
N HIS A 265 -0.65 -10.62 -2.83
CA HIS A 265 -0.35 -11.32 -4.09
C HIS A 265 1.15 -11.56 -4.29
N GLY A 266 1.95 -11.52 -3.21
CA GLY A 266 3.35 -11.93 -3.24
C GLY A 266 4.33 -10.85 -3.70
N PHE A 267 3.97 -9.58 -3.51
CA PHE A 267 4.86 -8.43 -3.73
C PHE A 267 5.34 -7.83 -2.39
N ALA A 268 6.56 -7.30 -2.37
CA ALA A 268 6.98 -6.39 -1.30
C ALA A 268 6.62 -4.96 -1.73
N VAL A 269 5.68 -4.30 -1.04
CA VAL A 269 5.11 -3.03 -1.51
C VAL A 269 5.36 -1.90 -0.51
N LEU A 270 5.90 -0.79 -1.00
CA LEU A 270 6.04 0.46 -0.26
C LEU A 270 4.97 1.45 -0.74
N ALA A 271 3.94 1.70 0.07
CA ALA A 271 3.08 2.85 -0.13
C ALA A 271 3.87 4.12 0.22
N LEU A 272 4.02 5.03 -0.75
CA LEU A 272 4.86 6.21 -0.57
C LEU A 272 4.00 7.48 -0.61
N ALA A 273 3.89 8.16 0.52
CA ALA A 273 3.37 9.51 0.56
C ALA A 273 4.41 10.48 -0.01
N PHE A 274 3.99 11.59 -0.62
CA PHE A 274 4.92 12.61 -1.13
C PHE A 274 4.51 14.05 -0.76
N TYR A 275 3.35 14.24 -0.13
CA TYR A 275 2.91 15.49 0.48
C TYR A 275 1.67 15.27 1.37
N SER A 276 1.36 16.25 2.22
CA SER A 276 0.19 16.28 3.11
C SER A 276 0.05 15.04 4.01
N TYR A 277 1.19 14.53 4.49
CA TYR A 277 1.28 13.40 5.41
C TYR A 277 2.41 13.64 6.41
N GLU A 278 2.12 13.53 7.70
CA GLU A 278 3.09 13.73 8.79
C GLU A 278 3.93 15.01 8.63
N ASP A 279 5.24 14.87 8.47
CA ASP A 279 6.24 15.92 8.33
C ASP A 279 6.50 16.34 6.88
N LEU A 280 5.91 15.65 5.89
CA LEU A 280 6.03 16.01 4.47
C LEU A 280 5.39 17.38 4.17
N PRO A 281 5.79 18.02 3.05
CA PRO A 281 5.24 19.32 2.66
C PRO A 281 3.70 19.33 2.67
N LYS A 282 3.11 20.37 3.27
CA LYS A 282 1.65 20.50 3.36
C LYS A 282 0.98 20.83 2.02
N ALA A 283 1.74 21.34 1.05
CA ALA A 283 1.25 21.79 -0.24
C ALA A 283 2.11 21.23 -1.37
N MET A 284 1.45 20.90 -2.47
CA MET A 284 2.09 20.44 -3.70
C MET A 284 2.62 21.65 -4.50
N LYS A 285 3.85 22.09 -4.20
CA LYS A 285 4.51 23.20 -4.90
C LYS A 285 5.69 22.73 -5.74
N GLU A 286 6.51 21.90 -5.13
CA GLU A 286 7.79 21.45 -5.69
C GLU A 286 8.10 20.05 -5.18
N PHE A 287 8.68 19.24 -6.05
CA PHE A 287 9.14 17.89 -5.75
C PHE A 287 10.59 17.71 -6.18
N HIS A 288 11.33 16.97 -5.37
CA HIS A 288 12.73 16.63 -5.58
C HIS A 288 12.83 15.13 -5.81
N LEU A 289 13.34 14.71 -6.97
CA LEU A 289 13.47 13.28 -7.29
C LEU A 289 14.43 12.55 -6.35
N GLU A 290 15.31 13.27 -5.64
CA GLU A 290 16.18 12.73 -4.60
C GLU A 290 15.38 12.02 -3.48
N TYR A 291 14.22 12.57 -3.09
CA TYR A 291 13.32 11.92 -2.11
C TYR A 291 12.82 10.54 -2.61
N PHE A 292 12.48 10.46 -3.89
CA PHE A 292 12.02 9.22 -4.49
C PHE A 292 13.18 8.26 -4.77
N GLU A 293 14.38 8.78 -5.04
CA GLU A 293 15.62 8.01 -5.16
C GLU A 293 15.98 7.34 -3.84
N GLU A 294 15.78 8.00 -2.70
CA GLU A 294 15.91 7.38 -1.38
C GLU A 294 14.94 6.21 -1.20
N ALA A 295 13.68 6.36 -1.59
CA ALA A 295 12.69 5.27 -1.53
C ALA A 295 13.06 4.09 -2.45
N VAL A 296 13.55 4.37 -3.66
CA VAL A 296 14.05 3.35 -4.61
C VAL A 296 15.24 2.63 -4.00
N ASN A 297 16.22 3.36 -3.48
CA ASN A 297 17.42 2.80 -2.86
C ASN A 297 17.07 1.98 -1.62
N TYR A 298 16.16 2.47 -0.77
CA TYR A 298 15.63 1.74 0.37
C TYR A 298 15.07 0.37 -0.06
N MET A 299 14.21 0.36 -1.08
CA MET A 299 13.62 -0.88 -1.60
C MET A 299 14.67 -1.81 -2.22
N LEU A 300 15.63 -1.30 -3.00
CA LEU A 300 16.66 -2.11 -3.64
C LEU A 300 17.61 -2.78 -2.64
N HIS A 301 17.90 -2.13 -1.51
CA HIS A 301 18.76 -2.68 -0.45
C HIS A 301 17.98 -3.53 0.57
N HIS A 302 16.65 -3.54 0.49
CA HIS A 302 15.82 -4.28 1.43
C HIS A 302 15.94 -5.79 1.19
N THR A 303 16.30 -6.55 2.22
CA THR A 303 16.60 -8.00 2.12
C THR A 303 15.41 -8.85 1.65
N GLN A 304 14.18 -8.32 1.75
CA GLN A 304 12.96 -8.97 1.28
C GLN A 304 12.57 -8.58 -0.16
N VAL A 305 13.33 -7.75 -0.86
CA VAL A 305 13.04 -7.32 -2.24
C VAL A 305 13.96 -8.06 -3.24
N LYS A 306 13.39 -8.68 -4.26
CA LYS A 306 14.04 -9.48 -5.32
C LYS A 306 13.85 -8.83 -6.66
N GLY A 307 14.84 -9.02 -7.53
CA GLY A 307 14.72 -8.78 -8.96
C GLY A 307 15.99 -8.13 -9.51
N PRO A 308 16.01 -7.86 -10.82
CA PRO A 308 17.01 -6.97 -11.41
C PRO A 308 16.76 -5.49 -11.04
N GLY A 309 15.62 -5.17 -10.40
CA GLY A 309 15.17 -3.85 -9.95
C GLY A 309 13.78 -3.92 -9.31
N ILE A 310 13.10 -2.77 -9.17
CA ILE A 310 11.75 -2.65 -8.59
C ILE A 310 10.70 -2.19 -9.60
N GLY A 311 9.42 -2.39 -9.27
CA GLY A 311 8.28 -1.85 -10.00
C GLY A 311 7.75 -0.54 -9.43
N LEU A 312 7.08 0.25 -10.27
CA LEU A 312 6.38 1.49 -9.88
C LEU A 312 4.91 1.41 -10.28
N LEU A 313 3.99 1.69 -9.36
CA LEU A 313 2.55 1.82 -9.64
C LEU A 313 2.08 3.23 -9.32
N GLY A 314 1.62 3.96 -10.34
CA GLY A 314 1.19 5.35 -10.20
C GLY A 314 -0.26 5.54 -10.63
N HIS A 315 -1.06 6.28 -9.84
CA HIS A 315 -2.37 6.79 -10.27
C HIS A 315 -2.36 8.30 -10.43
N SER A 316 -2.90 8.82 -11.53
CA SER A 316 -3.05 10.27 -11.75
C SER A 316 -1.70 11.00 -11.62
N LYS A 317 -1.56 11.97 -10.68
CA LYS A 317 -0.29 12.62 -10.34
C LYS A 317 0.81 11.62 -9.94
N GLY A 318 0.48 10.54 -9.21
CA GLY A 318 1.45 9.49 -8.92
C GLY A 318 1.99 8.82 -10.19
N GLY A 319 1.20 8.79 -11.27
CA GLY A 319 1.63 8.31 -12.58
C GLY A 319 2.72 9.17 -13.21
N ASP A 320 2.60 10.50 -13.20
CA ASP A 320 3.63 11.36 -13.78
C ASP A 320 4.96 11.29 -12.98
N LEU A 321 4.86 11.12 -11.65
CA LEU A 321 6.01 10.89 -10.78
C LEU A 321 6.66 9.56 -11.09
N CYS A 322 5.89 8.49 -11.29
CA CYS A 322 6.43 7.20 -11.72
C CYS A 322 7.16 7.29 -13.07
N VAL A 323 6.61 8.04 -14.03
CA VAL A 323 7.28 8.28 -15.32
C VAL A 323 8.59 9.04 -15.13
N SER A 324 8.60 10.08 -14.31
CA SER A 324 9.82 10.83 -14.01
C SER A 324 10.86 9.99 -13.29
N MET A 325 10.45 9.21 -12.28
CA MET A 325 11.32 8.25 -11.61
C MET A 325 11.93 7.28 -12.62
N ALA A 326 11.13 6.68 -13.49
CA ALA A 326 11.59 5.76 -14.53
C ALA A 326 12.59 6.39 -15.51
N SER A 327 12.40 7.67 -15.86
CA SER A 327 13.27 8.40 -16.79
C SER A 327 14.62 8.83 -16.19
N PHE A 328 14.69 9.08 -14.88
CA PHE A 328 15.86 9.69 -14.25
C PHE A 328 16.59 8.78 -13.26
N LEU A 329 15.89 7.86 -12.61
CA LEU A 329 16.43 7.00 -11.56
C LEU A 329 16.81 5.63 -12.11
N LYS A 330 17.74 4.94 -11.43
CA LYS A 330 18.19 3.59 -11.78
C LYS A 330 17.48 2.53 -10.92
N GLY A 331 17.54 1.28 -11.39
CA GLY A 331 16.98 0.14 -10.65
C GLY A 331 15.45 0.00 -10.77
N ILE A 332 14.82 0.65 -11.74
CA ILE A 332 13.39 0.50 -12.05
C ILE A 332 13.24 -0.43 -13.26
N THR A 333 12.48 -1.51 -13.10
CA THR A 333 12.30 -2.55 -14.13
C THR A 333 10.95 -2.48 -14.81
N ALA A 334 9.89 -2.08 -14.11
CA ALA A 334 8.53 -2.07 -14.64
C ALA A 334 7.71 -0.90 -14.07
N THR A 335 6.95 -0.20 -14.91
CA THR A 335 6.14 0.95 -14.49
C THR A 335 4.70 0.81 -15.01
N ALA A 336 3.73 0.71 -14.10
CA ALA A 336 2.31 0.67 -14.43
C ALA A 336 1.64 1.98 -14.03
N LEU A 337 0.85 2.55 -14.94
CA LEU A 337 0.23 3.86 -14.81
C LEU A 337 -1.28 3.73 -14.97
N ILE A 338 -2.04 4.20 -13.98
CA ILE A 338 -3.50 4.29 -14.05
C ILE A 338 -3.87 5.76 -14.27
N ASN A 339 -4.40 6.07 -15.46
CA ASN A 339 -4.78 7.43 -15.84
C ASN A 339 -3.67 8.46 -15.55
N GLY A 340 -2.42 8.08 -15.82
CA GLY A 340 -1.23 8.91 -15.60
C GLY A 340 -0.93 9.86 -16.75
N SER A 341 -0.24 10.96 -16.47
CA SER A 341 0.28 11.90 -17.47
C SER A 341 1.74 11.59 -17.82
N VAL A 342 2.11 11.81 -19.08
CA VAL A 342 3.52 11.76 -19.55
C VAL A 342 4.19 13.14 -19.54
N ALA A 343 3.47 14.17 -19.12
CA ALA A 343 3.98 15.49 -18.80
C ALA A 343 3.88 15.74 -17.29
N ASN A 344 4.80 16.52 -16.73
CA ASN A 344 4.78 16.89 -15.32
C ASN A 344 3.63 17.86 -15.03
N VAL A 345 2.74 17.54 -14.10
CA VAL A 345 1.56 18.37 -13.79
C VAL A 345 1.60 18.91 -12.36
N GLY A 346 1.22 20.18 -12.19
CA GLY A 346 0.82 20.78 -10.92
C GLY A 346 1.92 21.19 -9.94
N ALA A 347 3.15 20.70 -10.08
CA ALA A 347 4.30 21.12 -9.26
C ALA A 347 5.58 21.19 -10.09
N VAL A 348 6.52 22.04 -9.70
CA VAL A 348 7.88 22.02 -10.27
C VAL A 348 8.55 20.71 -9.86
N LEU A 349 9.19 20.02 -10.81
CA LEU A 349 9.98 18.83 -10.52
C LEU A 349 11.47 19.14 -10.70
N ARG A 350 12.28 18.81 -9.71
CA ARG A 350 13.73 18.97 -9.74
C ARG A 350 14.44 17.63 -9.63
N TYR A 351 15.57 17.53 -10.32
CA TYR A 351 16.54 16.48 -10.11
C TYR A 351 17.92 17.02 -10.48
N LYS A 352 18.81 17.16 -9.49
CA LYS A 352 20.13 17.79 -9.69
C LYS A 352 19.97 19.15 -10.40
N ASP A 353 20.68 19.36 -11.51
CA ASP A 353 20.62 20.61 -12.29
C ASP A 353 19.42 20.68 -13.26
N ILE A 354 18.57 19.65 -13.30
CA ILE A 354 17.42 19.57 -14.20
C ILE A 354 16.18 20.09 -13.47
N THR A 355 15.46 21.00 -14.14
CA THR A 355 14.16 21.50 -13.70
C THR A 355 13.14 21.23 -14.80
N ILE A 356 12.07 20.50 -14.45
CA ILE A 356 10.93 20.28 -15.34
C ILE A 356 9.76 21.12 -14.81
N PRO A 357 9.34 22.17 -15.55
CA PRO A 357 8.21 22.98 -15.13
C PRO A 357 6.89 22.18 -15.20
N PRO A 358 5.88 22.53 -14.40
CA PRO A 358 4.55 21.95 -14.55
C PRO A 358 3.95 22.41 -15.89
N LEU A 359 3.17 21.52 -16.50
CA LEU A 359 2.37 21.79 -17.69
C LEU A 359 1.40 22.95 -17.42
N GLY A 360 1.37 23.90 -18.35
CA GLY A 360 0.52 25.07 -18.26
C GLY A 360 -0.98 24.73 -18.22
N ILE A 361 -1.74 25.61 -17.58
CA ILE A 361 -3.20 25.53 -17.49
C ILE A 361 -3.85 26.71 -18.21
N ASN A 362 -4.99 26.46 -18.85
CA ASN A 362 -5.86 27.48 -19.41
C ASN A 362 -7.26 27.43 -18.75
N PRO A 363 -7.49 28.27 -17.73
CA PRO A 363 -8.78 28.31 -17.03
C PRO A 363 -9.98 28.65 -17.93
N LYS A 364 -9.77 29.27 -19.09
CA LYS A 364 -10.88 29.59 -20.01
C LYS A 364 -11.50 28.33 -20.64
N ARG A 365 -10.83 27.18 -20.55
CA ARG A 365 -11.31 25.88 -21.07
C ARG A 365 -12.14 25.09 -20.07
N ILE A 366 -12.31 25.58 -18.84
CA ILE A 366 -13.20 24.98 -17.85
C ILE A 366 -14.64 25.13 -18.33
N LYS A 367 -15.39 24.04 -18.41
CA LYS A 367 -16.81 24.05 -18.73
C LYS A 367 -17.58 23.77 -17.44
N VAL A 368 -18.44 24.70 -17.02
CA VAL A 368 -19.28 24.50 -15.82
C VAL A 368 -20.70 24.22 -16.27
N GLY A 369 -21.21 23.04 -15.94
CA GLY A 369 -22.58 22.65 -16.26
C GLY A 369 -23.61 23.38 -15.37
N LYS A 370 -24.90 23.24 -15.70
CA LYS A 370 -26.00 23.79 -14.89
C LYS A 370 -26.02 23.28 -13.44
N SER A 371 -25.44 22.11 -13.19
CA SER A 371 -25.26 21.50 -11.87
C SER A 371 -24.16 22.14 -11.02
N GLY A 372 -23.37 23.08 -11.58
CA GLY A 372 -22.22 23.67 -10.90
C GLY A 372 -20.96 22.79 -10.87
N ILE A 373 -21.03 21.58 -11.46
CA ILE A 373 -19.88 20.68 -11.62
C ILE A 373 -19.04 21.17 -12.80
N ALA A 374 -17.73 21.31 -12.56
CA ALA A 374 -16.77 21.68 -13.59
C ALA A 374 -16.26 20.44 -14.34
N ASP A 375 -16.23 20.52 -15.66
CA ASP A 375 -15.47 19.64 -16.52
C ASP A 375 -14.13 20.32 -16.85
N ILE A 376 -13.04 19.65 -16.47
CA ILE A 376 -11.68 20.19 -16.51
C ILE A 376 -10.78 19.46 -17.53
N ILE A 377 -11.33 18.52 -18.30
CA ILE A 377 -10.58 17.66 -19.23
C ILE A 377 -9.67 18.45 -20.21
N ASP A 378 -10.11 19.63 -20.62
CA ASP A 378 -9.41 20.49 -21.59
C ASP A 378 -8.52 21.56 -20.93
N VAL A 379 -8.44 21.63 -19.60
CA VAL A 379 -7.75 22.72 -18.88
C VAL A 379 -6.25 22.70 -19.10
N LEU A 380 -5.63 21.53 -19.19
CA LEU A 380 -4.19 21.43 -19.46
C LEU A 380 -3.87 21.88 -20.88
N ASN A 381 -2.74 22.57 -21.03
CA ASN A 381 -2.17 22.86 -22.34
C ASN A 381 -1.65 21.58 -23.01
N SER A 382 -1.38 21.64 -24.31
CA SER A 382 -0.73 20.54 -25.00
C SER A 382 0.76 20.54 -24.65
N PRO A 383 1.34 19.45 -24.13
CA PRO A 383 2.79 19.35 -23.91
C PRO A 383 3.57 19.17 -25.22
N LEU A 384 2.92 19.25 -26.39
CA LEU A 384 3.55 19.11 -27.70
C LEU A 384 3.86 20.47 -28.36
N GLU A 385 3.44 21.58 -27.76
CA GLU A 385 3.46 22.89 -28.39
C GLU A 385 4.09 23.97 -27.50
N GLY A 386 4.80 24.91 -28.12
CA GLY A 386 5.30 26.12 -27.46
C GLY A 386 6.16 25.84 -26.22
N PRO A 387 6.08 26.68 -25.17
CA PRO A 387 6.90 26.52 -23.96
C PRO A 387 6.52 25.28 -23.13
N ASP A 388 5.30 24.75 -23.31
CA ASP A 388 4.79 23.59 -22.57
C ASP A 388 5.52 22.28 -22.95
N GLN A 389 6.26 22.27 -24.07
CA GLN A 389 7.15 21.16 -24.44
C GLN A 389 8.18 20.82 -23.35
N GLN A 390 8.57 21.78 -22.52
CA GLN A 390 9.51 21.57 -21.42
C GLN A 390 8.93 20.70 -20.29
N SER A 391 7.61 20.59 -20.20
CA SER A 391 6.94 19.74 -19.20
C SER A 391 6.88 18.27 -19.61
N PHE A 392 7.13 17.95 -20.88
CA PHE A 392 7.09 16.58 -21.39
C PHE A 392 8.25 15.77 -20.79
N ILE A 393 7.93 14.72 -20.04
CA ILE A 393 8.94 13.92 -19.33
C ILE A 393 9.71 13.08 -20.37
N PRO A 394 11.05 13.00 -20.32
CA PRO A 394 11.84 12.27 -21.32
C PRO A 394 11.74 10.75 -21.12
N LEU A 395 10.59 10.14 -21.45
CA LEU A 395 10.35 8.69 -21.31
C LEU A 395 11.36 7.85 -22.08
N GLU A 396 11.94 8.38 -23.16
CA GLU A 396 12.97 7.69 -23.93
C GLU A 396 14.23 7.35 -23.10
N LYS A 397 14.46 8.05 -21.98
CA LYS A 397 15.56 7.76 -21.04
C LYS A 397 15.28 6.54 -20.15
N ALA A 398 14.02 6.15 -20.01
CA ALA A 398 13.65 5.03 -19.17
C ALA A 398 14.15 3.69 -19.75
N GLU A 399 14.59 2.82 -18.85
CA GLU A 399 15.05 1.45 -19.17
C GLU A 399 13.97 0.40 -18.83
N CYS A 400 12.89 0.80 -18.17
CA CYS A 400 11.81 -0.09 -17.74
C CYS A 400 10.77 -0.37 -18.84
N CYS A 401 10.01 -1.44 -18.64
CA CYS A 401 8.77 -1.68 -19.39
C CYS A 401 7.63 -0.80 -18.85
N PHE A 402 6.70 -0.39 -19.71
CA PHE A 402 5.52 0.39 -19.32
C PHE A 402 4.21 -0.33 -19.61
N LEU A 403 3.26 -0.21 -18.68
CA LEU A 403 1.85 -0.54 -18.84
C LEU A 403 1.01 0.73 -18.59
N PHE A 404 0.17 1.10 -19.55
CA PHE A 404 -0.80 2.18 -19.42
C PHE A 404 -2.21 1.60 -19.27
N ILE A 405 -2.85 1.88 -18.15
CA ILE A 405 -4.26 1.62 -17.85
C ILE A 405 -5.02 2.93 -18.01
N VAL A 406 -5.96 2.96 -18.95
CA VAL A 406 -6.63 4.19 -19.39
C VAL A 406 -8.15 4.03 -19.31
N GLY A 407 -8.82 4.92 -18.58
CA GLY A 407 -10.25 5.16 -18.71
C GLY A 407 -10.51 6.11 -19.89
N GLN A 408 -11.33 5.68 -20.84
CA GLN A 408 -11.63 6.52 -22.03
C GLN A 408 -12.62 7.65 -21.73
N ASP A 409 -13.30 7.60 -20.58
CA ASP A 409 -14.18 8.65 -20.10
C ASP A 409 -13.53 9.46 -18.96
N ASP A 410 -12.20 9.58 -18.96
CA ASP A 410 -11.47 10.38 -17.96
C ASP A 410 -11.69 11.89 -18.18
N HIS A 411 -12.39 12.51 -17.23
CA HIS A 411 -12.68 13.95 -17.24
C HIS A 411 -11.73 14.82 -16.41
N ASN A 412 -10.72 14.22 -15.75
CA ASN A 412 -9.66 14.99 -15.11
C ASN A 412 -8.69 15.55 -16.15
N TRP A 413 -8.27 14.70 -17.08
CA TRP A 413 -7.37 15.04 -18.18
C TRP A 413 -7.43 13.99 -19.30
N LYS A 414 -6.77 14.24 -20.43
CA LYS A 414 -6.78 13.34 -21.59
C LYS A 414 -5.82 12.16 -21.42
N SER A 415 -6.15 11.21 -20.54
CA SER A 415 -5.31 10.04 -20.24
C SER A 415 -4.95 9.21 -21.48
N GLU A 416 -5.89 8.97 -22.40
CA GLU A 416 -5.63 8.26 -23.66
C GLU A 416 -4.62 9.01 -24.54
N PHE A 417 -4.77 10.33 -24.65
CA PHE A 417 -3.81 11.16 -25.38
C PHE A 417 -2.40 11.03 -24.78
N PHE A 418 -2.26 11.12 -23.45
CA PHE A 418 -0.96 10.97 -22.80
C PHE A 418 -0.33 9.58 -23.02
N ALA A 419 -1.13 8.51 -22.92
CA ALA A 419 -0.65 7.15 -23.18
C ALA A 419 -0.18 6.98 -24.65
N VAL A 420 -0.95 7.51 -25.61
CA VAL A 420 -0.61 7.47 -27.03
C VAL A 420 0.64 8.28 -27.35
N GLU A 421 0.76 9.50 -26.82
CA GLU A 421 1.95 10.34 -27.05
C GLU A 421 3.20 9.78 -26.36
N GLY A 422 3.06 9.18 -25.17
CA GLY A 422 4.15 8.43 -24.52
C GLY A 422 4.62 7.25 -25.37
N SER A 423 3.68 6.49 -25.92
CA SER A 423 3.97 5.37 -26.83
C SER A 423 4.67 5.82 -28.12
N LYS A 424 4.23 6.94 -28.72
CA LYS A 424 4.90 7.53 -29.88
C LYS A 424 6.32 7.97 -29.54
N ARG A 425 6.51 8.64 -28.40
CA ARG A 425 7.84 9.10 -27.95
C ARG A 425 8.82 7.93 -27.79
N LEU A 426 8.39 6.87 -27.12
CA LEU A 426 9.18 5.65 -26.92
C LEU A 426 9.59 5.02 -28.26
N GLN A 427 8.61 4.79 -29.16
CA GLN A 427 8.87 4.17 -30.46
C GLN A 427 9.75 5.04 -31.36
N ALA A 428 9.58 6.37 -31.34
CA ALA A 428 10.43 7.29 -32.10
C ALA A 428 11.91 7.24 -31.69
N HIS A 429 12.20 6.74 -30.48
CA HIS A 429 13.57 6.54 -29.96
C HIS A 429 13.97 5.05 -29.92
N GLY A 430 13.29 4.20 -30.70
CA GLY A 430 13.64 2.79 -30.85
C GLY A 430 13.34 1.90 -29.63
N LYS A 431 12.53 2.38 -28.68
CA LYS A 431 12.07 1.58 -27.54
C LYS A 431 10.89 0.70 -27.96
N GLU A 432 10.69 -0.39 -27.23
CA GLU A 432 9.53 -1.27 -27.43
C GLU A 432 8.22 -0.49 -27.22
N LYS A 433 7.19 -0.86 -28.00
CA LYS A 433 5.85 -0.30 -27.84
C LYS A 433 5.29 -0.72 -26.47
N PRO A 434 4.87 0.22 -25.61
CA PRO A 434 4.31 -0.12 -24.31
C PRO A 434 2.93 -0.79 -24.45
N GLU A 435 2.55 -1.57 -23.44
CA GLU A 435 1.20 -2.13 -23.33
C GLU A 435 0.24 -0.99 -22.95
N ILE A 436 -0.88 -0.85 -23.68
CA ILE A 436 -1.93 0.15 -23.40
C ILE A 436 -3.27 -0.58 -23.38
N VAL A 437 -3.98 -0.49 -22.27
CA VAL A 437 -5.32 -1.03 -22.09
C VAL A 437 -6.29 0.12 -21.86
N CYS A 438 -7.21 0.30 -22.81
CA CYS A 438 -8.23 1.34 -22.78
C CYS A 438 -9.58 0.72 -22.42
N TYR A 439 -10.28 1.33 -21.44
CA TYR A 439 -11.58 0.89 -20.98
C TYR A 439 -12.67 1.90 -21.35
N PRO A 440 -13.58 1.56 -22.29
CA PRO A 440 -14.74 2.37 -22.60
C PRO A 440 -15.64 2.57 -21.38
N GLY A 441 -16.10 3.80 -21.13
CA GLY A 441 -16.99 4.10 -20.01
C GLY A 441 -16.35 4.01 -18.63
N ALA A 442 -15.02 3.95 -18.53
CA ALA A 442 -14.30 4.10 -17.26
C ALA A 442 -13.74 5.53 -17.14
N GLY A 443 -13.91 6.14 -15.97
CA GLY A 443 -13.43 7.48 -15.65
C GLY A 443 -12.07 7.50 -14.96
N HIS A 444 -11.79 8.62 -14.26
CA HIS A 444 -10.46 8.91 -13.71
C HIS A 444 -10.02 7.98 -12.55
N TYR A 445 -10.94 7.55 -11.69
CA TYR A 445 -10.63 6.75 -10.48
C TYR A 445 -10.84 5.25 -10.73
N ILE A 446 -9.94 4.62 -11.48
CA ILE A 446 -9.89 3.14 -11.59
C ILE A 446 -9.21 2.58 -10.33
N GLU A 447 -10.02 2.39 -9.29
CA GLU A 447 -9.65 1.81 -7.99
C GLU A 447 -9.59 0.27 -8.03
N PRO A 448 -9.18 -0.41 -6.94
CA PRO A 448 -9.31 -1.86 -6.84
C PRO A 448 -10.76 -2.35 -7.03
N PRO A 449 -10.96 -3.65 -7.32
CA PRO A 449 -12.27 -4.20 -7.67
C PRO A 449 -13.39 -3.88 -6.68
N PHE A 450 -14.55 -3.52 -7.21
CA PHE A 450 -15.80 -3.24 -6.48
C PHE A 450 -15.83 -1.95 -5.64
N PHE A 451 -14.83 -1.07 -5.75
CA PHE A 451 -14.94 0.28 -5.20
C PHE A 451 -16.01 1.08 -5.96
N PRO A 452 -17.04 1.63 -5.30
CA PRO A 452 -18.09 2.37 -5.97
C PRO A 452 -17.54 3.57 -6.75
N MET A 453 -18.06 3.76 -7.96
CA MET A 453 -17.64 4.84 -8.83
C MET A 453 -18.01 6.20 -8.23
N CYS A 454 -17.06 7.15 -8.26
CA CYS A 454 -17.30 8.53 -7.88
C CYS A 454 -17.33 9.40 -9.14
N ALA A 455 -18.52 9.74 -9.63
CA ALA A 455 -18.70 10.52 -10.87
C ALA A 455 -18.18 11.96 -10.76
N ALA A 456 -18.25 12.55 -9.57
CA ALA A 456 -17.79 13.91 -9.29
C ALA A 456 -17.45 14.08 -7.81
N SER A 457 -16.40 14.86 -7.51
CA SER A 457 -16.06 15.26 -6.14
C SER A 457 -15.27 16.57 -6.13
N MET A 458 -15.01 17.11 -4.94
CA MET A 458 -14.10 18.25 -4.80
C MET A 458 -12.70 17.90 -5.31
N HIS A 459 -12.17 18.69 -6.24
CA HIS A 459 -10.79 18.58 -6.69
C HIS A 459 -9.90 19.47 -5.81
N LEU A 460 -8.90 18.91 -5.13
CA LEU A 460 -8.11 19.63 -4.13
C LEU A 460 -7.36 20.84 -4.69
N LEU A 461 -6.72 20.70 -5.86
CA LEU A 461 -6.00 21.81 -6.49
C LEU A 461 -6.93 22.88 -7.08
N PHE A 462 -8.12 22.47 -7.53
CA PHE A 462 -9.04 23.34 -8.23
C PHE A 462 -10.05 24.02 -7.29
N GLY A 463 -10.22 23.48 -6.08
CA GLY A 463 -11.10 24.03 -5.04
C GLY A 463 -12.59 23.99 -5.38
N LYS A 464 -13.01 23.23 -6.39
CA LYS A 464 -14.42 23.10 -6.82
C LYS A 464 -14.78 21.64 -7.12
N PRO A 465 -16.09 21.27 -7.13
CA PRO A 465 -16.52 19.98 -7.62
C PRO A 465 -16.20 19.84 -9.10
N VAL A 466 -15.52 18.76 -9.46
CA VAL A 466 -15.23 18.41 -10.85
C VAL A 466 -15.79 17.06 -11.22
N MET A 467 -16.02 16.85 -12.51
CA MET A 467 -16.39 15.57 -13.08
C MET A 467 -15.14 14.68 -13.24
N TRP A 468 -15.27 13.40 -12.89
CA TRP A 468 -14.23 12.39 -13.07
C TRP A 468 -14.56 11.41 -14.21
N GLY A 469 -15.83 11.39 -14.62
CA GLY A 469 -16.38 10.49 -15.62
C GLY A 469 -16.57 9.06 -15.12
N GLY A 470 -16.97 8.19 -16.04
CA GLY A 470 -17.30 6.80 -15.82
C GLY A 470 -18.80 6.51 -15.82
N GLU A 471 -19.14 5.32 -16.30
CA GLU A 471 -20.45 4.70 -16.23
C GLU A 471 -20.39 3.55 -15.20
N PRO A 472 -21.27 3.50 -14.17
CA PRO A 472 -21.08 2.64 -13.00
C PRO A 472 -20.75 1.17 -13.30
N LYS A 473 -21.45 0.58 -14.28
CA LYS A 473 -21.24 -0.82 -14.68
C LYS A 473 -19.90 -1.01 -15.41
N ALA A 474 -19.66 -0.21 -16.45
CA ALA A 474 -18.45 -0.31 -17.26
C ALA A 474 -17.20 0.01 -16.42
N HIS A 475 -17.30 1.00 -15.54
CA HIS A 475 -16.23 1.37 -14.62
C HIS A 475 -15.88 0.25 -13.65
N CYS A 476 -16.87 -0.45 -13.08
CA CYS A 476 -16.63 -1.61 -12.23
C CYS A 476 -15.95 -2.77 -12.98
N GLU A 477 -16.37 -3.04 -14.21
CA GLU A 477 -15.75 -4.08 -15.06
C GLU A 477 -14.28 -3.71 -15.36
N ALA A 478 -14.01 -2.44 -15.64
CA ALA A 478 -12.65 -1.92 -15.83
C ALA A 478 -11.76 -2.06 -14.59
N GLN A 479 -12.29 -1.78 -13.39
CA GLN A 479 -11.55 -1.97 -12.12
C GLN A 479 -11.13 -3.45 -11.92
N ILE A 480 -12.01 -4.39 -12.26
CA ILE A 480 -11.75 -5.83 -12.11
C ILE A 480 -10.63 -6.26 -13.07
N ASP A 481 -10.74 -5.91 -14.35
CA ASP A 481 -9.75 -6.30 -15.35
C ASP A 481 -8.40 -5.62 -15.10
N ALA A 482 -8.40 -4.29 -14.89
CA ALA A 482 -7.18 -3.52 -14.65
C ALA A 482 -6.36 -4.07 -13.50
N TRP A 483 -7.01 -4.53 -12.42
CA TRP A 483 -6.33 -5.14 -11.29
C TRP A 483 -5.57 -6.41 -11.70
N GLN A 484 -6.19 -7.28 -12.50
CA GLN A 484 -5.57 -8.49 -13.01
C GLN A 484 -4.41 -8.17 -13.96
N GLN A 485 -4.58 -7.18 -14.86
CA GLN A 485 -3.53 -6.74 -15.79
C GLN A 485 -2.29 -6.24 -15.04
N ILE A 486 -2.47 -5.40 -14.00
CA ILE A 486 -1.38 -4.83 -13.20
C ILE A 486 -0.59 -5.95 -12.49
N GLN A 487 -1.29 -6.90 -11.88
CA GLN A 487 -0.67 -8.03 -11.20
C GLN A 487 0.12 -8.90 -12.17
N ALA A 488 -0.48 -9.25 -13.32
CA ALA A 488 0.16 -10.04 -14.36
C ALA A 488 1.42 -9.35 -14.91
N PHE A 489 1.34 -8.04 -15.17
CA PHE A 489 2.47 -7.23 -15.64
C PHE A 489 3.63 -7.24 -14.65
N PHE A 490 3.39 -6.95 -13.37
CA PHE A 490 4.48 -6.95 -12.38
C PHE A 490 5.07 -8.35 -12.14
N HIS A 491 4.23 -9.41 -12.11
CA HIS A 491 4.76 -10.77 -12.03
C HIS A 491 5.65 -11.10 -13.23
N LYS A 492 5.23 -10.75 -14.45
CA LYS A 492 5.99 -10.98 -15.69
C LYS A 492 7.36 -10.29 -15.63
N HIS A 493 7.40 -9.01 -15.25
CA HIS A 493 8.62 -8.20 -15.39
C HIS A 493 9.55 -8.21 -14.17
N LEU A 494 9.04 -8.51 -12.97
CA LEU A 494 9.84 -8.43 -11.74
C LEU A 494 10.28 -9.78 -11.17
N THR A 495 9.71 -10.91 -11.62
CA THR A 495 10.08 -12.25 -11.11
C THR A 495 11.28 -12.90 -11.81
N GLY A 496 11.83 -12.27 -12.85
CA GLY A 496 13.07 -12.70 -13.51
C GLY A 496 12.97 -13.97 -14.36
N LYS A 497 11.76 -14.42 -14.73
CA LYS A 497 11.62 -15.49 -15.75
C LYS A 497 11.77 -14.88 -17.15
N PRO A 498 12.69 -15.36 -18.00
CA PRO A 498 12.73 -14.98 -19.40
C PRO A 498 11.41 -15.35 -20.07
N SER A 499 10.97 -14.52 -21.02
CA SER A 499 9.82 -14.75 -21.90
C SER A 499 10.02 -16.01 -22.75
N GLY A 500 9.79 -17.18 -22.15
CA GLY A 500 9.69 -18.46 -22.85
C GLY A 500 8.22 -18.78 -23.11
N THR A 501 7.79 -18.55 -24.35
CA THR A 501 6.65 -19.16 -25.05
C THR A 501 5.40 -19.52 -24.21
N CYS A 502 4.34 -18.75 -24.45
CA CYS A 502 2.95 -19.14 -24.24
C CYS A 502 2.71 -20.58 -24.73
N SER A 503 2.51 -21.53 -23.80
CA SER A 503 1.86 -22.81 -24.12
C SER A 503 0.40 -22.69 -23.71
N LYS A 504 -0.47 -22.56 -24.71
CA LYS A 504 -1.90 -22.80 -24.55
C LYS A 504 -2.11 -24.15 -23.88
N LEU A 505 -2.94 -24.19 -22.85
CA LEU A 505 -3.93 -25.24 -22.59
C LEU A 505 -5.03 -24.65 -21.69
#